data_AF-A0A368KT92-F1
#
_entry.id   AF-A0A368KT92-F1
#
_cell.length_a   1.000
_cell.length_b   1.000
_cell.length_c   1.000
_cell.angle_alpha   90.00
_cell.angle_beta   90.00
_cell.angle_gamma   90.00
#
_symmetry.space_group_name_H-M   'P 1'
#
loop_
_entity.id
_entity.type
_entity.pdbx_description
1 polymer ?
#
loop_
_entity_poly.entity_id
_entity_poly.type
_entity_poly.pdbx_seq_one_letter_code
_entity_poly.pdbx_strand_id
1 'polypeptide(L)'
;MNQAKPSRVAKWMWEGSILLIVILAGVLFWQYQSAEKANRALFLQNQKLEREISDEKKKIASIQAAIVTKLDTGVPLIALHPPSHKMISLPDPSSYREIEAVLIRQLHDKRQQVQAHALVGLCRVVGRQGNRSLFVTTVVRETIPCLHNPRLRYYALNLLREIGPQAKEAVPDILATVSGEYWFPVQKAAMDARRIDPQCDLSEFLARYIVEDRYGKETFKNLIENFKPQEVALAYEAAAALAKTPEKKTHIQQVQAYMKSPAARAGWWSARGFQGYLKSVNQPQETK
;
A
#
# COMPACT_ATOMS: atom_id res chain seq x y z
N MET A 1 -80.36 5.46 -62.23
CA MET A 1 -79.39 4.57 -61.55
C MET A 1 -80.10 3.87 -60.42
N ASN A 2 -80.46 2.60 -60.59
CA ASN A 2 -81.18 1.82 -59.58
C ASN A 2 -80.21 1.44 -58.45
N GLN A 3 -80.32 2.09 -57.29
CA GLN A 3 -79.63 1.67 -56.09
C GLN A 3 -80.18 0.30 -55.66
N ALA A 4 -79.38 -0.75 -55.81
CA ALA A 4 -79.72 -2.07 -55.32
C ALA A 4 -79.88 -2.01 -53.79
N LYS A 5 -81.03 -2.47 -53.28
CA LYS A 5 -81.26 -2.56 -51.84
C LYS A 5 -80.22 -3.52 -51.23
N PRO A 6 -79.48 -3.11 -50.19
CA PRO A 6 -78.49 -3.98 -49.56
C PRO A 6 -79.16 -5.27 -49.05
N SER A 7 -78.49 -6.40 -49.27
CA SER A 7 -78.97 -7.69 -48.77
C SER A 7 -79.06 -7.63 -47.24
N ARG A 8 -80.01 -8.37 -46.64
CA ARG A 8 -80.13 -8.46 -45.17
C ARG A 8 -78.79 -8.83 -44.52
N VAL A 9 -78.02 -9.70 -45.16
CA VAL A 9 -76.67 -10.10 -44.70
C VAL A 9 -75.71 -8.92 -44.63
N ALA A 10 -75.70 -8.05 -45.64
CA ALA A 10 -74.83 -6.85 -45.64
C ALA A 10 -75.20 -5.89 -44.50
N LYS A 11 -76.50 -5.75 -44.18
CA LYS A 11 -76.95 -4.95 -43.04
C LYS A 11 -76.48 -5.54 -41.70
N TRP A 12 -76.63 -6.84 -41.50
CA TRP A 12 -76.17 -7.53 -40.27
C TRP A 12 -74.64 -7.48 -40.13
N MET A 13 -73.88 -7.62 -41.21
CA MET A 13 -72.42 -7.47 -41.16
C MET A 13 -72.00 -6.05 -40.82
N TRP A 14 -72.69 -5.04 -41.36
CA TRP A 14 -72.41 -3.65 -41.06
C TRP A 14 -72.72 -3.32 -39.59
N GLU A 15 -73.90 -3.70 -39.09
CA GLU A 15 -74.29 -3.50 -37.68
C GLU A 15 -73.36 -4.27 -36.72
N GLY A 16 -72.99 -5.51 -37.05
CA GLY A 16 -72.04 -6.31 -36.27
C GLY A 16 -70.63 -5.72 -36.25
N SER A 17 -70.17 -5.14 -37.38
CA SER A 17 -68.85 -4.49 -37.46
C SER A 17 -68.77 -3.22 -36.60
N ILE A 18 -69.85 -2.43 -36.54
CA ILE A 18 -69.93 -1.25 -35.68
C ILE A 18 -69.82 -1.67 -34.21
N LEU A 19 -70.57 -2.70 -33.81
CA LEU A 19 -70.53 -3.19 -32.44
C LEU A 19 -69.12 -3.68 -32.06
N LEU A 20 -68.46 -4.44 -32.94
CA LEU A 20 -67.10 -4.91 -32.72
C LEU A 20 -66.10 -3.75 -32.59
N ILE A 21 -66.20 -2.72 -33.44
CA ILE A 21 -65.34 -1.53 -33.38
C ILE A 21 -65.52 -0.80 -32.05
N VAL A 22 -66.76 -0.62 -31.59
CA VAL A 22 -67.04 0.04 -30.30
C VAL A 22 -66.44 -0.76 -29.14
N ILE A 23 -66.56 -2.08 -29.16
CA ILE A 23 -65.95 -2.96 -28.14
C ILE A 23 -64.43 -2.83 -28.15
N LEU A 24 -63.78 -2.91 -29.33
CA LEU A 24 -62.33 -2.78 -29.46
C LEU A 24 -61.83 -1.39 -29.02
N ALA A 25 -62.55 -0.32 -29.38
CA ALA A 25 -62.25 1.03 -28.94
C ALA A 25 -62.37 1.16 -27.41
N GLY A 26 -63.38 0.54 -26.80
CA GLY A 26 -63.53 0.48 -25.35
C GLY A 26 -62.38 -0.24 -24.66
N VAL A 27 -61.95 -1.39 -25.19
CA VAL A 27 -60.80 -2.16 -24.67
C VAL A 27 -59.50 -1.36 -24.80
N LEU A 28 -59.25 -0.74 -25.95
CA LEU A 28 -58.05 0.08 -26.18
C LEU A 28 -58.05 1.33 -25.27
N PHE A 29 -59.18 2.00 -25.11
CA PHE A 29 -59.30 3.14 -24.20
C PHE A 29 -59.06 2.72 -22.74
N TRP A 30 -59.58 1.58 -22.32
CA TRP A 30 -59.34 1.04 -20.98
C TRP A 30 -57.87 0.65 -20.77
N GLN A 31 -57.24 -0.01 -21.74
CA GLN A 31 -55.81 -0.34 -21.71
C GLN A 31 -54.95 0.92 -21.63
N TYR A 32 -55.27 1.95 -22.42
CA TYR A 32 -54.60 3.24 -22.38
C TYR A 32 -54.71 3.91 -21.01
N GLN A 33 -55.91 3.98 -20.44
CA GLN A 33 -56.14 4.53 -19.09
C GLN A 33 -55.42 3.74 -18.00
N SER A 34 -55.36 2.40 -18.14
CA SER A 34 -54.62 1.53 -17.22
C SER A 34 -53.11 1.77 -17.30
N ALA A 35 -52.56 1.85 -18.51
CA ALA A 35 -51.15 2.15 -18.75
C ALA A 35 -50.78 3.55 -18.26
N GLU A 36 -51.64 4.55 -18.48
CA GLU A 36 -51.42 5.91 -17.99
C GLU A 36 -51.37 5.97 -16.45
N LYS A 37 -52.27 5.24 -15.76
CA LYS A 37 -52.23 5.13 -14.30
C LYS A 37 -50.95 4.45 -13.81
N ALA A 38 -50.53 3.37 -14.45
CA ALA A 38 -49.29 2.67 -14.12
C ALA A 38 -48.06 3.57 -14.33
N ASN A 39 -48.00 4.30 -15.44
CA ASN A 39 -46.92 5.24 -15.74
C ASN A 39 -46.87 6.40 -14.73
N ARG A 40 -48.03 6.97 -14.35
CA ARG A 40 -48.10 7.99 -13.30
C ARG A 40 -47.61 7.44 -11.95
N ALA A 41 -47.97 6.22 -11.58
CA ALA A 41 -47.51 5.59 -10.35
C ALA A 41 -45.99 5.37 -10.35
N LEU A 42 -45.43 4.85 -11.45
CA LEU A 42 -43.97 4.69 -11.61
C LEU A 42 -43.24 6.03 -11.56
N PHE A 43 -43.78 7.07 -12.21
CA PHE A 43 -43.21 8.42 -12.16
C PHE A 43 -43.14 8.96 -10.73
N LEU A 44 -44.22 8.82 -9.95
CA LEU A 44 -44.23 9.24 -8.55
C LEU A 44 -43.25 8.43 -7.69
N GLN A 45 -43.10 7.14 -7.95
CA GLN A 45 -42.13 6.29 -7.26
C GLN A 45 -40.69 6.71 -7.57
N ASN A 46 -40.37 6.99 -8.84
CA ASN A 46 -39.06 7.49 -9.24
C ASN A 46 -38.75 8.84 -8.59
N GLN A 47 -39.72 9.76 -8.57
CA GLN A 47 -39.55 11.05 -7.91
C GLN A 47 -39.30 10.89 -6.40
N LYS A 48 -39.94 9.92 -5.74
CA LYS A 48 -39.69 9.58 -4.34
C LYS A 48 -38.27 9.05 -4.14
N LEU A 49 -37.83 8.10 -4.97
CA LEU A 49 -36.48 7.54 -4.92
C LEU A 49 -35.41 8.62 -5.15
N GLU A 50 -35.62 9.55 -6.08
CA GLU A 50 -34.70 10.67 -6.32
C GLU A 50 -34.56 11.57 -5.09
N ARG A 51 -35.65 11.85 -4.38
CA ARG A 51 -35.61 12.61 -3.11
C ARG A 51 -34.86 11.85 -2.02
N GLU A 52 -35.13 10.55 -1.86
CA GLU A 52 -34.43 9.69 -0.89
C GLU A 52 -32.92 9.62 -1.18
N ILE A 53 -32.51 9.47 -2.45
CA ILE A 53 -31.10 9.50 -2.86
C ILE A 53 -30.47 10.86 -2.56
N SER A 54 -31.18 11.96 -2.84
CA SER A 54 -30.71 13.31 -2.52
C SER A 54 -30.50 13.50 -1.02
N ASP A 55 -31.43 13.01 -0.20
CA ASP A 55 -31.34 13.13 1.25
C ASP A 55 -30.21 12.27 1.83
N GLU A 56 -30.02 11.04 1.33
CA GLU A 56 -28.87 10.19 1.67
C GLU A 56 -27.54 10.85 1.27
N LYS A 57 -27.46 11.45 0.07
CA LYS A 57 -26.27 12.22 -0.35
C LYS A 57 -25.96 13.37 0.61
N LYS A 58 -26.96 14.12 1.05
CA LYS A 58 -26.79 15.19 2.05
C LYS A 58 -26.31 14.64 3.39
N LYS A 59 -26.86 13.51 3.86
CA LYS A 59 -26.39 12.85 5.09
C LYS A 59 -24.92 12.44 4.96
N ILE A 60 -24.53 11.78 3.87
CA ILE A 60 -23.14 11.38 3.60
C ILE A 60 -22.22 12.61 3.62
N ALA A 61 -22.58 13.68 2.91
CA ALA A 61 -21.81 14.92 2.88
C ALA A 61 -21.67 15.56 4.28
N SER A 62 -22.73 15.54 5.09
CA SER A 62 -22.68 16.05 6.47
C SER A 62 -21.76 15.20 7.37
N ILE A 63 -21.77 13.88 7.22
CA ILE A 63 -20.88 12.96 7.94
C ILE A 63 -19.43 13.18 7.51
N GLN A 64 -19.17 13.35 6.22
CA GLN A 64 -17.84 13.67 5.70
C GLN A 64 -17.32 15.00 6.26
N ALA A 65 -18.13 16.06 6.24
CA ALA A 65 -17.77 17.36 6.82
C ALA A 65 -17.48 17.25 8.33
N ALA A 66 -18.28 16.48 9.07
CA ALA A 66 -18.06 16.23 10.49
C ALA A 66 -16.76 15.44 10.75
N ILE A 67 -16.43 14.46 9.89
CA ILE A 67 -15.17 13.72 9.95
C ILE A 67 -13.98 14.65 9.69
N VAL A 68 -14.04 15.48 8.66
CA VAL A 68 -12.98 16.46 8.34
C VAL A 68 -12.78 17.43 9.49
N THR A 69 -13.86 17.97 10.06
CA THR A 69 -13.79 18.87 11.21
C THR A 69 -13.17 18.19 12.44
N LYS A 70 -13.49 16.92 12.71
CA LYS A 70 -12.86 16.15 13.81
C LYS A 70 -11.38 15.83 13.56
N LEU A 71 -11.00 15.63 12.30
CA LEU A 71 -9.60 15.46 11.93
C LEU A 71 -8.80 16.75 12.11
N ASP A 72 -9.39 17.91 11.80
CA ASP A 72 -8.74 19.21 11.98
C ASP A 72 -8.51 19.56 13.46
N THR A 73 -9.34 19.06 14.38
CA THR A 73 -9.07 19.18 15.83
C THR A 73 -7.97 18.23 16.33
N GLY A 74 -7.48 17.35 15.46
CA GLY A 74 -6.46 16.34 15.74
C GLY A 74 -6.95 15.19 16.60
N VAL A 75 -8.27 14.93 16.60
CA VAL A 75 -8.80 13.68 17.14
C VAL A 75 -8.49 12.57 16.12
N PRO A 76 -7.74 11.53 16.50
CA PRO A 76 -7.38 10.49 15.56
C PRO A 76 -8.61 9.68 15.12
N LEU A 77 -8.89 9.66 13.81
CA LEU A 77 -10.01 8.95 13.19
C LEU A 77 -10.06 7.46 13.55
N ILE A 78 -8.90 6.84 13.81
CA ILE A 78 -8.78 5.41 14.09
C ILE A 78 -9.46 5.02 15.41
N ALA A 79 -9.63 5.96 16.34
CA ALA A 79 -10.37 5.72 17.58
C ALA A 79 -11.89 5.63 17.36
N LEU A 80 -12.43 6.09 16.22
CA LEU A 80 -13.87 6.26 16.07
C LEU A 80 -14.61 5.06 15.48
N HIS A 81 -13.96 4.17 14.71
CA HIS A 81 -14.63 2.97 14.20
C HIS A 81 -13.66 1.79 14.05
N PRO A 82 -13.69 0.77 14.94
CA PRO A 82 -13.17 -0.54 14.59
C PRO A 82 -13.92 -1.03 13.34
N PRO A 83 -13.24 -1.76 12.43
CA PRO A 83 -13.89 -2.28 11.25
C PRO A 83 -14.93 -3.32 11.67
N SER A 84 -16.18 -2.90 11.85
CA SER A 84 -17.28 -3.85 11.78
C SER A 84 -17.25 -4.42 10.37
N HIS A 85 -17.02 -5.73 10.23
CA HIS A 85 -16.89 -6.45 8.96
C HIS A 85 -18.09 -6.29 7.99
N LYS A 86 -19.18 -5.66 8.41
CA LYS A 86 -20.28 -5.28 7.51
C LYS A 86 -19.87 -4.06 6.70
N MET A 87 -19.39 -4.34 5.49
CA MET A 87 -19.00 -3.37 4.46
C MET A 87 -20.12 -2.34 4.25
N ILE A 88 -19.90 -1.14 4.77
CA ILE A 88 -20.44 0.06 4.15
C ILE A 88 -19.77 0.12 2.77
N SER A 89 -20.57 0.14 1.72
CA SER A 89 -20.17 0.34 0.34
C SER A 89 -19.03 1.36 0.26
N LEU A 90 -17.94 0.97 -0.41
CA LEU A 90 -16.74 1.79 -0.54
C LEU A 90 -17.14 3.21 -0.99
N PRO A 91 -16.71 4.26 -0.28
CA PRO A 91 -17.01 5.62 -0.69
C PRO A 91 -16.46 5.89 -2.09
N ASP A 92 -17.12 6.79 -2.81
CA ASP A 92 -16.70 7.28 -4.12
C ASP A 92 -15.18 7.56 -4.13
N PRO A 93 -14.41 7.14 -5.16
CA PRO A 93 -12.98 7.46 -5.32
C PRO A 93 -12.60 8.91 -4.96
N SER A 94 -13.49 9.88 -5.21
CA SER A 94 -13.32 11.29 -4.81
C SER A 94 -13.08 11.47 -3.30
N SER A 95 -13.74 10.67 -2.47
CA SER A 95 -13.67 10.75 -1.00
C SER A 95 -12.31 10.32 -0.46
N TYR A 96 -11.64 9.36 -1.12
CA TYR A 96 -10.30 8.95 -0.70
C TYR A 96 -9.28 10.07 -0.89
N ARG A 97 -9.45 10.89 -1.92
CA ARG A 97 -8.56 12.02 -2.22
C ARG A 97 -8.55 13.03 -1.08
N GLU A 98 -9.73 13.38 -0.56
CA GLU A 98 -9.86 14.31 0.55
C GLU A 98 -9.31 13.72 1.86
N ILE A 99 -9.61 12.45 2.14
CA ILE A 99 -9.10 11.74 3.31
C ILE A 99 -7.56 11.70 3.28
N GLU A 100 -6.97 11.32 2.15
CA GLU A 100 -5.51 11.25 1.99
C GLU A 100 -4.86 12.63 2.17
N ALA A 101 -5.44 13.68 1.59
CA ALA A 101 -4.96 15.06 1.77
C ALA A 101 -5.01 15.52 3.24
N VAL A 102 -6.07 15.17 3.99
CA VAL A 102 -6.16 15.48 5.43
C VAL A 102 -5.11 14.70 6.22
N LEU A 103 -4.94 13.40 5.95
CA LEU A 103 -3.94 12.57 6.62
C LEU A 103 -2.51 13.05 6.35
N ILE A 104 -2.19 13.47 5.12
CA ILE A 104 -0.91 14.09 4.77
C ILE A 104 -0.69 15.35 5.62
N ARG A 105 -1.68 16.24 5.73
CA ARG A 105 -1.58 17.44 6.60
C ARG A 105 -1.32 17.06 8.08
N GLN A 106 -1.94 15.99 8.57
CA GLN A 106 -1.73 15.50 9.93
C GLN A 106 -0.33 14.93 10.21
N LEU A 107 0.44 14.55 9.18
CA LEU A 107 1.85 14.18 9.36
C LEU A 107 2.70 15.36 9.87
N HIS A 108 2.23 16.59 9.68
CA HIS A 108 2.89 17.80 10.18
C HIS A 108 2.37 18.28 11.55
N ASP A 109 1.47 17.53 12.21
CA ASP A 109 1.00 17.89 13.55
C ASP A 109 2.14 17.76 14.57
N LYS A 110 2.21 18.69 15.53
CA LYS A 110 3.24 18.69 16.58
C LYS A 110 3.14 17.47 17.52
N ARG A 111 1.97 16.84 17.60
CA ARG A 111 1.69 15.70 18.48
C ARG A 111 2.04 14.39 17.75
N GLN A 112 3.00 13.65 18.30
CA GLN A 112 3.41 12.35 17.76
C GLN A 112 2.27 11.34 17.63
N GLN A 113 1.27 11.40 18.52
CA GLN A 113 0.10 10.52 18.42
C GLN A 113 -0.71 10.79 17.14
N VAL A 114 -0.93 12.06 16.78
CA VAL A 114 -1.64 12.44 15.56
C VAL A 114 -0.87 11.96 14.33
N GLN A 115 0.45 12.15 14.33
CA GLN A 115 1.32 11.66 13.24
C GLN A 115 1.26 10.13 13.11
N ALA A 116 1.32 9.39 14.22
CA ALA A 116 1.22 7.92 14.20
C ALA A 116 -0.13 7.46 13.63
N HIS A 117 -1.22 8.11 14.01
CA HIS A 117 -2.55 7.80 13.48
C HIS A 117 -2.70 8.17 12.01
N ALA A 118 -2.09 9.28 11.57
CA ALA A 118 -2.02 9.64 10.17
C ALA A 118 -1.30 8.57 9.35
N LEU A 119 -0.13 8.09 9.81
CA LEU A 119 0.62 7.02 9.15
C LEU A 119 -0.17 5.71 9.05
N VAL A 120 -0.87 5.30 10.12
CA VAL A 120 -1.73 4.10 10.08
C VAL A 120 -2.93 4.31 9.14
N GLY A 121 -3.52 5.50 9.14
CA GLY A 121 -4.61 5.87 8.25
C GLY A 121 -4.18 5.79 6.78
N LEU A 122 -3.04 6.39 6.46
CA LEU A 122 -2.44 6.34 5.12
C LEU A 122 -2.14 4.90 4.71
N CYS A 123 -1.58 4.09 5.60
CA CYS A 123 -1.28 2.68 5.29
C CYS A 123 -2.54 1.90 4.88
N ARG A 124 -3.67 2.15 5.56
CA ARG A 124 -4.96 1.54 5.21
C ARG A 124 -5.55 2.08 3.91
N VAL A 125 -5.42 3.38 3.65
CA VAL A 125 -5.92 4.02 2.42
C VAL A 125 -5.12 3.53 1.21
N VAL A 126 -3.79 3.61 1.29
CA VAL A 126 -2.87 3.18 0.23
C VAL A 126 -3.02 1.68 -0.03
N GLY A 127 -3.03 0.83 1.01
CA GLY A 127 -3.19 -0.63 0.82
C GLY A 127 -4.51 -1.01 0.13
N ARG A 128 -5.58 -0.23 0.30
CA ARG A 128 -6.85 -0.45 -0.41
C ARG A 128 -6.83 0.06 -1.85
N GLN A 129 -6.10 1.14 -2.12
CA GLN A 129 -5.98 1.70 -3.47
C GLN A 129 -4.93 0.97 -4.32
N GLY A 130 -3.96 0.30 -3.70
CA GLY A 130 -2.77 -0.21 -4.36
C GLY A 130 -2.02 0.92 -5.07
N ASN A 131 -1.53 0.63 -6.28
CA ASN A 131 -0.76 1.59 -7.10
C ASN A 131 -1.62 2.74 -7.70
N ARG A 132 -2.87 2.91 -7.26
CA ARG A 132 -3.80 3.94 -7.78
C ARG A 132 -3.86 5.21 -6.93
N SER A 133 -3.15 5.29 -5.82
CA SER A 133 -3.09 6.55 -5.05
C SER A 133 -2.48 7.64 -5.93
N LEU A 134 -3.17 8.80 -6.00
CA LEU A 134 -2.70 9.97 -6.73
C LEU A 134 -1.62 10.73 -5.98
N PHE A 135 -1.47 10.46 -4.68
CA PHE A 135 -0.55 11.18 -3.80
C PHE A 135 0.66 10.36 -3.38
N VAL A 136 0.93 9.19 -3.97
CA VAL A 136 2.03 8.31 -3.53
C VAL A 136 3.35 9.08 -3.35
N THR A 137 3.78 9.86 -4.33
CA THR A 137 5.02 10.66 -4.23
C THR A 137 4.99 11.65 -3.07
N THR A 138 3.83 12.28 -2.82
CA THR A 138 3.68 13.19 -1.67
C THR A 138 3.71 12.42 -0.36
N VAL A 139 3.01 11.29 -0.28
CA VAL A 139 2.99 10.43 0.91
C VAL A 139 4.39 9.93 1.25
N VAL A 140 5.16 9.45 0.27
CA VAL A 140 6.55 9.02 0.50
C VAL A 140 7.38 10.18 1.04
N ARG A 141 7.38 11.33 0.35
CA ARG A 141 8.13 12.52 0.77
C ARG A 141 7.80 12.98 2.19
N GLU A 142 6.51 13.06 2.54
CA GLU A 142 6.09 13.49 3.88
C GLU A 142 6.30 12.40 4.95
N THR A 143 6.46 11.13 4.56
CA THR A 143 6.71 10.01 5.49
C THR A 143 8.19 9.87 5.85
N ILE A 144 9.12 10.24 4.96
CA ILE A 144 10.57 10.12 5.20
C ILE A 144 11.02 10.77 6.53
N PRO A 145 10.62 12.02 6.85
CA PRO A 145 11.00 12.65 8.13
C PRO A 145 10.55 11.84 9.36
N CYS A 146 9.45 11.09 9.26
CA CYS A 146 8.93 10.26 10.35
C CYS A 146 9.82 9.05 10.66
N LEU A 147 10.70 8.61 9.74
CA LEU A 147 11.64 7.50 9.97
C LEU A 147 12.68 7.84 11.06
N HIS A 148 13.07 9.13 11.12
CA HIS A 148 14.07 9.62 12.07
C HIS A 148 13.54 9.70 13.51
N ASN A 149 12.21 9.71 13.70
CA ASN A 149 11.60 9.67 15.03
C ASN A 149 11.42 8.21 15.50
N PRO A 150 12.08 7.77 16.59
CA PRO A 150 12.00 6.38 17.07
C PRO A 150 10.57 5.89 17.36
N ARG A 151 9.67 6.80 17.77
CA ARG A 151 8.27 6.46 18.10
C ARG A 151 7.38 6.31 16.85
N LEU A 152 7.76 6.94 15.74
CA LEU A 152 6.99 6.92 14.48
C LEU A 152 7.58 5.95 13.45
N ARG A 153 8.88 5.63 13.58
CA ARG A 153 9.65 4.82 12.64
C ARG A 153 8.94 3.53 12.24
N TYR A 154 8.36 2.80 13.20
CA TYR A 154 7.64 1.56 12.92
C TYR A 154 6.46 1.78 11.96
N TYR A 155 5.66 2.81 12.19
CA TYR A 155 4.50 3.14 11.36
C TYR A 155 4.92 3.68 9.99
N ALA A 156 5.94 4.53 9.95
CA ALA A 156 6.49 5.08 8.71
C ALA A 156 7.06 3.97 7.81
N LEU A 157 7.84 3.05 8.39
CA LEU A 157 8.41 1.92 7.66
C LEU A 157 7.32 0.98 7.12
N ASN A 158 6.27 0.70 7.91
CA ASN A 158 5.15 -0.10 7.46
C ASN A 158 4.41 0.56 6.28
N LEU A 159 4.18 1.87 6.33
CA LEU A 159 3.56 2.62 5.23
C LEU A 159 4.41 2.55 3.96
N LEU A 160 5.72 2.81 4.06
CA LEU A 160 6.63 2.77 2.90
C LEU A 160 6.72 1.37 2.28
N ARG A 161 6.68 0.31 3.11
CA ARG A 161 6.62 -1.08 2.63
C ARG A 161 5.32 -1.43 1.93
N GLU A 162 4.21 -0.83 2.35
CA GLU A 162 2.90 -1.01 1.72
C GLU A 162 2.85 -0.31 0.35
N ILE A 163 3.48 0.86 0.23
CA ILE A 163 3.70 1.55 -1.04
C ILE A 163 4.59 0.73 -1.99
N GLY A 164 5.60 0.04 -1.46
CA GLY A 164 6.47 -0.85 -2.25
C GLY A 164 7.44 -0.07 -3.15
N PRO A 165 7.65 -0.47 -4.42
CA PRO A 165 8.68 0.11 -5.30
C PRO A 165 8.60 1.62 -5.55
N GLN A 166 7.42 2.21 -5.41
CA GLN A 166 7.25 3.66 -5.55
C GLN A 166 7.90 4.45 -4.40
N ALA A 167 8.23 3.79 -3.28
CA ALA A 167 8.93 4.37 -2.13
C ALA A 167 10.47 4.24 -2.21
N LYS A 168 11.04 3.94 -3.39
CA LYS A 168 12.49 3.73 -3.57
C LYS A 168 13.35 4.88 -3.04
N GLU A 169 12.89 6.12 -3.15
CA GLU A 169 13.60 7.29 -2.63
C GLU A 169 13.79 7.27 -1.11
N ALA A 170 13.00 6.50 -0.35
CA ALA A 170 13.11 6.39 1.10
C ALA A 170 14.17 5.37 1.56
N VAL A 171 14.73 4.56 0.65
CA VAL A 171 15.69 3.50 1.00
C VAL A 171 16.93 4.05 1.73
N PRO A 172 17.60 5.13 1.28
CA PRO A 172 18.74 5.69 2.00
C PRO A 172 18.41 6.09 3.44
N ASP A 173 17.26 6.74 3.66
CA ASP A 173 16.80 7.13 5.00
C ASP A 173 16.50 5.93 5.90
N ILE A 174 15.86 4.88 5.35
CA ILE A 174 15.60 3.64 6.10
C ILE A 174 16.92 3.05 6.62
N LEU A 175 17.93 2.93 5.75
CA LEU A 175 19.24 2.40 6.11
C LEU A 175 20.00 3.33 7.07
N ALA A 176 19.86 4.65 6.92
CA ALA A 176 20.49 5.64 7.80
C ALA A 176 19.94 5.60 9.23
N THR A 177 18.66 5.26 9.42
CA THR A 177 18.02 5.28 10.75
C THR A 177 18.42 4.13 11.68
N VAL A 178 19.09 3.12 11.15
CA VAL A 178 19.46 1.91 11.89
C VAL A 178 20.90 2.01 12.40
N SER A 179 21.07 1.69 13.69
CA SER A 179 22.39 1.54 14.31
C SER A 179 23.04 0.23 13.85
N GLY A 180 24.33 0.26 13.51
CA GLY A 180 25.14 -0.91 13.21
C GLY A 180 25.61 -1.66 14.46
N GLU A 181 25.13 -1.33 15.66
CA GLU A 181 25.55 -2.02 16.89
C GLU A 181 24.96 -3.43 17.02
N TYR A 182 23.77 -3.66 16.46
CA TYR A 182 23.06 -4.93 16.61
C TYR A 182 22.66 -5.51 15.25
N TRP A 183 22.84 -6.82 15.11
CA TRP A 183 22.53 -7.53 13.87
C TRP A 183 21.05 -7.49 13.49
N PHE A 184 20.13 -7.70 14.44
CA PHE A 184 18.70 -7.83 14.14
C PHE A 184 18.11 -6.57 13.49
N PRO A 185 18.36 -5.34 14.00
CA PRO A 185 17.97 -4.11 13.30
C PRO A 185 18.56 -4.01 11.88
N VAL A 186 19.83 -4.38 11.68
CA VAL A 186 20.52 -4.30 10.39
C VAL A 186 19.88 -5.24 9.38
N GLN A 187 19.66 -6.50 9.75
CA GLN A 187 18.99 -7.50 8.92
C GLN A 187 17.59 -7.03 8.53
N LYS A 188 16.81 -6.56 9.50
CA LYS A 188 15.43 -6.09 9.26
C LYS A 188 15.40 -4.89 8.31
N ALA A 189 16.28 -3.91 8.50
CA ALA A 189 16.38 -2.74 7.63
C ALA A 189 16.76 -3.13 6.19
N ALA A 190 17.71 -4.04 6.02
CA ALA A 190 18.11 -4.56 4.71
C ALA A 190 16.94 -5.29 4.01
N MET A 191 16.16 -6.08 4.74
CA MET A 191 14.97 -6.75 4.21
C MET A 191 13.88 -5.75 3.80
N ASP A 192 13.64 -4.74 4.63
CA ASP A 192 12.64 -3.71 4.37
C ASP A 192 13.06 -2.82 3.18
N ALA A 193 14.34 -2.47 3.07
CA ALA A 193 14.92 -1.79 1.91
C ALA A 193 14.75 -2.62 0.64
N ARG A 194 15.07 -3.93 0.66
CA ARG A 194 14.89 -4.83 -0.50
C ARG A 194 13.45 -5.02 -0.93
N ARG A 195 12.50 -4.97 0.02
CA ARG A 195 11.07 -5.05 -0.31
C ARG A 195 10.60 -3.82 -1.08
N ILE A 196 11.19 -2.67 -0.79
CA ILE A 196 10.93 -1.41 -1.51
C ILE A 196 11.72 -1.40 -2.82
N ASP A 197 13.04 -1.55 -2.77
CA ASP A 197 13.92 -1.59 -3.94
C ASP A 197 14.73 -2.88 -3.96
N PRO A 198 14.33 -3.90 -4.75
CA PRO A 198 15.06 -5.17 -4.85
C PRO A 198 16.50 -5.03 -5.35
N GLN A 199 16.85 -3.89 -5.94
CA GLN A 199 18.19 -3.59 -6.47
C GLN A 199 18.96 -2.58 -5.60
N CYS A 200 18.50 -2.30 -4.37
CA CYS A 200 19.20 -1.36 -3.50
C CYS A 200 20.63 -1.82 -3.21
N ASP A 201 21.59 -0.90 -3.28
CA ASP A 201 22.95 -1.16 -2.81
C ASP A 201 22.98 -1.14 -1.28
N LEU A 202 23.43 -2.24 -0.68
CA LEU A 202 23.58 -2.39 0.76
C LEU A 202 25.05 -2.29 1.20
N SER A 203 25.99 -2.09 0.27
CA SER A 203 27.42 -2.16 0.54
C SER A 203 27.87 -1.19 1.64
N GLU A 204 27.53 0.09 1.54
CA GLU A 204 27.87 1.11 2.53
C GLU A 204 27.20 0.87 3.88
N PHE A 205 25.93 0.45 3.86
CA PHE A 205 25.17 0.13 5.07
C PHE A 205 25.77 -1.06 5.84
N LEU A 206 26.08 -2.14 5.14
CA LEU A 206 26.72 -3.31 5.72
C LEU A 206 28.17 -3.03 6.12
N ALA A 207 28.87 -2.15 5.40
CA ALA A 207 30.20 -1.68 5.78
C ALA A 207 30.19 -0.94 7.12
N ARG A 208 29.20 -0.07 7.35
CA ARG A 208 28.98 0.55 8.67
C ARG A 208 28.76 -0.49 9.76
N TYR A 209 27.90 -1.49 9.52
CA TYR A 209 27.71 -2.60 10.45
C TYR A 209 29.03 -3.34 10.74
N ILE A 210 29.81 -3.68 9.71
CA ILE A 210 31.10 -4.36 9.87
C ILE A 210 32.03 -3.54 10.76
N VAL A 211 32.12 -2.22 10.56
CA VAL A 211 33.03 -1.34 11.32
C VAL A 211 32.55 -1.11 12.75
N GLU A 212 31.25 -0.86 12.94
CA GLU A 212 30.63 -0.55 14.24
C GLU A 212 30.49 -1.78 15.15
N ASP A 213 30.43 -2.98 14.57
CA ASP A 213 30.22 -4.21 15.33
C ASP A 213 31.34 -4.49 16.34
N ARG A 214 30.94 -4.91 17.54
CA ARG A 214 31.86 -5.31 18.62
C ARG A 214 32.32 -6.76 18.49
N TYR A 215 31.58 -7.62 17.77
CA TYR A 215 31.74 -9.07 17.71
C TYR A 215 32.14 -9.55 16.31
N GLY A 216 33.36 -9.20 15.88
CA GLY A 216 33.76 -9.34 14.47
C GLY A 216 33.63 -10.76 13.88
N LYS A 217 33.70 -11.82 14.70
CA LYS A 217 33.52 -13.21 14.23
C LYS A 217 32.06 -13.51 13.89
N GLU A 218 31.13 -13.06 14.72
CA GLU A 218 29.70 -13.20 14.54
C GLU A 218 29.21 -12.41 13.32
N THR A 219 29.81 -11.23 13.08
CA THR A 219 29.50 -10.42 11.89
C THR A 219 29.72 -11.16 10.58
N PHE A 220 30.88 -11.79 10.39
CA PHE A 220 31.14 -12.53 9.15
C PHE A 220 30.12 -13.65 8.95
N LYS A 221 29.84 -14.42 10.02
CA LYS A 221 28.85 -15.51 10.00
C LYS A 221 27.46 -14.98 9.63
N ASN A 222 27.00 -13.93 10.30
CA ASN A 222 25.68 -13.33 10.06
C ASN A 222 25.53 -12.87 8.61
N LEU A 223 26.58 -12.26 8.05
CA LEU A 223 26.58 -11.76 6.69
C LEU A 223 26.48 -12.90 5.66
N ILE A 224 27.30 -13.94 5.76
CA ILE A 224 27.30 -15.06 4.80
C ILE A 224 26.03 -15.92 4.87
N GLU A 225 25.34 -15.95 6.02
CA GLU A 225 24.07 -16.68 6.19
C GLU A 225 22.86 -15.95 5.59
N ASN A 226 22.94 -14.62 5.39
CA ASN A 226 21.78 -13.78 5.05
C ASN A 226 21.94 -12.95 3.77
N PHE A 227 23.15 -12.84 3.23
CA PHE A 227 23.47 -12.04 2.06
C PHE A 227 24.18 -12.85 0.98
N LYS A 228 24.06 -12.40 -0.27
CA LYS A 228 24.76 -13.06 -1.38
C LYS A 228 26.26 -12.86 -1.21
N PRO A 229 27.10 -13.82 -1.65
CA PRO A 229 28.55 -13.70 -1.54
C PRO A 229 29.09 -12.38 -2.11
N GLN A 230 28.60 -11.94 -3.28
CA GLN A 230 29.03 -10.68 -3.89
C GLN A 230 28.75 -9.45 -3.00
N GLU A 231 27.60 -9.40 -2.33
CA GLU A 231 27.22 -8.27 -1.47
C GLU A 231 28.11 -8.20 -0.23
N VAL A 232 28.43 -9.37 0.35
CA VAL A 232 29.34 -9.46 1.48
C VAL A 232 30.75 -9.04 1.06
N ALA A 233 31.23 -9.44 -0.11
CA ALA A 233 32.53 -8.99 -0.62
C ALA A 233 32.59 -7.46 -0.79
N LEU A 234 31.59 -6.85 -1.42
CA LEU A 234 31.49 -5.40 -1.58
C LEU A 234 31.39 -4.68 -0.23
N ALA A 235 30.63 -5.22 0.73
CA ALA A 235 30.54 -4.67 2.07
C ALA A 235 31.89 -4.65 2.80
N TYR A 236 32.69 -5.73 2.70
CA TYR A 236 34.03 -5.77 3.28
C TYR A 236 35.03 -4.84 2.55
N GLU A 237 34.87 -4.65 1.24
CA GLU A 237 35.64 -3.67 0.48
C GLU A 237 35.35 -2.23 0.96
N ALA A 238 34.08 -1.86 1.05
CA ALA A 238 33.66 -0.57 1.60
C ALA A 238 34.06 -0.40 3.08
N ALA A 239 33.99 -1.46 3.89
CA ALA A 239 34.40 -1.42 5.30
C ALA A 239 35.90 -1.12 5.46
N ALA A 240 36.75 -1.55 4.52
CA ALA A 240 38.19 -1.28 4.57
C ALA A 240 38.49 0.23 4.50
N ALA A 241 37.68 1.01 3.78
CA ALA A 241 37.79 2.46 3.69
C ALA A 241 37.31 3.16 4.97
N LEU A 242 36.32 2.60 5.68
CA LEU A 242 35.71 3.16 6.88
C LEU A 242 36.44 2.81 8.19
N ALA A 243 37.21 1.71 8.20
CA ALA A 243 37.87 1.21 9.40
C ALA A 243 38.94 2.18 9.93
N LYS A 244 38.76 2.65 11.17
CA LYS A 244 39.70 3.59 11.82
C LYS A 244 40.81 2.89 12.60
N THR A 245 40.50 1.79 13.28
CA THR A 245 41.45 1.12 14.18
C THR A 245 42.29 0.07 13.45
N PRO A 246 43.57 -0.13 13.84
CA PRO A 246 44.44 -1.11 13.20
C PRO A 246 43.94 -2.55 13.39
N GLU A 247 43.29 -2.87 14.51
CA GLU A 247 42.72 -4.18 14.77
C GLU A 247 41.59 -4.49 13.77
N LYS A 248 40.72 -3.50 13.52
CA LYS A 248 39.60 -3.65 12.60
C LYS A 248 40.08 -3.76 11.15
N LYS A 249 41.08 -2.97 10.77
CA LYS A 249 41.74 -3.07 9.46
C LYS A 249 42.35 -4.46 9.24
N THR A 250 43.10 -4.96 10.22
CA THR A 250 43.69 -6.31 10.17
C THR A 250 42.61 -7.38 10.03
N HIS A 251 41.52 -7.29 10.81
CA HIS A 251 40.41 -8.24 10.71
C HIS A 251 39.74 -8.22 9.33
N ILE A 252 39.44 -7.04 8.79
CA ILE A 252 38.85 -6.89 7.45
C ILE A 252 39.78 -7.47 6.38
N GLN A 253 41.08 -7.19 6.45
CA GLN A 253 42.07 -7.74 5.52
C GLN A 253 42.15 -9.27 5.60
N GLN A 254 42.08 -9.85 6.81
CA GLN A 254 42.05 -11.30 7.01
C GLN A 254 40.81 -11.94 6.37
N VAL A 255 39.63 -11.33 6.52
CA VAL A 255 38.40 -11.80 5.88
C VAL A 255 38.50 -11.69 4.36
N GLN A 256 38.99 -10.57 3.83
CA GLN A 256 39.21 -10.39 2.39
C GLN A 256 40.21 -11.40 1.81
N ALA A 257 41.31 -11.68 2.52
CA ALA A 257 42.28 -12.69 2.13
C ALA A 257 41.67 -14.10 2.14
N TYR A 258 40.85 -14.41 3.15
CA TYR A 258 40.07 -15.66 3.19
C TYR A 258 39.15 -15.79 1.97
N MET A 259 38.35 -14.76 1.66
CA MET A 259 37.43 -14.78 0.51
C MET A 259 38.15 -14.98 -0.84
N LYS A 260 39.41 -14.53 -0.96
CA LYS A 260 40.25 -14.72 -2.17
C LYS A 260 40.99 -16.06 -2.21
N SER A 261 41.06 -16.77 -1.08
CA SER A 261 41.81 -18.02 -0.95
C SER A 261 41.22 -19.13 -1.82
N PRO A 262 42.03 -20.09 -2.29
CA PRO A 262 41.53 -21.24 -3.06
C PRO A 262 40.44 -22.02 -2.33
N ALA A 263 40.53 -22.11 -1.01
CA ALA A 263 39.54 -22.77 -0.16
C ALA A 263 38.14 -22.11 -0.21
N ALA A 264 38.08 -20.79 -0.47
CA ALA A 264 36.84 -20.04 -0.60
C ALA A 264 36.28 -20.01 -2.04
N ARG A 265 37.13 -20.24 -3.06
CA ARG A 265 36.75 -20.20 -4.48
C ARG A 265 35.77 -21.30 -4.91
N ALA A 266 35.59 -22.34 -4.10
CA ALA A 266 34.54 -23.33 -4.32
C ALA A 266 33.12 -22.75 -4.21
N GLY A 267 32.98 -21.50 -3.75
CA GLY A 267 31.68 -20.80 -3.63
C GLY A 267 30.99 -21.00 -2.28
N TRP A 268 31.66 -21.66 -1.33
CA TRP A 268 31.10 -22.02 -0.02
C TRP A 268 31.89 -21.32 1.08
N TRP A 269 31.52 -20.08 1.37
CA TRP A 269 32.05 -19.40 2.55
C TRP A 269 31.38 -19.97 3.79
N SER A 270 32.16 -20.28 4.81
CA SER A 270 31.61 -20.73 6.09
C SER A 270 32.41 -20.16 7.25
N ALA A 271 31.73 -19.94 8.37
CA ALA A 271 32.39 -19.51 9.60
C ALA A 271 33.48 -20.52 10.03
N ARG A 272 33.21 -21.83 9.84
CA ARG A 272 34.19 -22.89 10.12
C ARG A 272 35.42 -22.79 9.21
N GLY A 273 35.22 -22.58 7.91
CA GLY A 273 36.30 -22.38 6.95
C GLY A 273 37.16 -21.17 7.27
N PHE A 274 36.54 -20.06 7.65
CA PHE A 274 37.26 -18.86 8.07
C PHE A 274 38.08 -19.08 9.34
N GLN A 275 37.54 -19.76 10.36
CA GLN A 275 38.31 -20.12 11.56
C GLN A 275 39.50 -21.05 11.25
N GLY A 276 39.31 -22.01 10.32
CA GLY A 276 40.40 -22.87 9.84
C GLY A 276 41.51 -22.07 9.15
N TYR A 277 41.13 -21.11 8.30
CA TYR A 277 42.07 -20.19 7.66
C TYR A 277 42.86 -19.37 8.68
N LEU A 278 42.20 -18.74 9.66
CA LEU A 278 42.87 -17.97 10.71
C LEU A 278 43.87 -18.82 11.51
N LYS A 279 43.54 -20.09 11.79
CA LYS A 279 44.49 -21.01 12.43
C LYS A 279 45.70 -21.31 11.57
N SER A 280 45.51 -21.53 10.26
CA SER A 280 46.62 -21.82 9.33
C SER A 280 47.57 -20.64 9.13
N VAL A 281 47.05 -19.41 9.14
CA VAL A 281 47.86 -18.19 8.97
C VAL A 281 48.66 -17.86 10.24
N ASN A 282 48.14 -18.22 11.41
CA ASN A 282 48.79 -17.95 12.70
C ASN A 282 49.71 -19.09 13.18
N GLN A 283 49.76 -20.23 12.49
CA GLN A 283 50.72 -21.28 12.82
C GLN A 283 52.12 -20.82 12.41
N PRO A 284 53.12 -20.82 13.32
CA PRO A 284 54.49 -20.50 12.95
C PRO A 284 54.92 -21.49 11.86
N GLN A 285 55.43 -20.99 10.74
CA GLN A 285 56.04 -21.85 9.74
C GLN A 285 57.22 -22.54 10.42
N GLU A 286 57.06 -23.83 10.75
CA GLU A 286 58.18 -24.67 11.15
C GLU A 286 59.17 -24.64 9.99
N THR A 287 60.24 -23.84 10.16
CA THR A 287 61.36 -23.76 9.23
C THR A 287 61.97 -25.14 9.14
N LYS A 288 61.62 -25.86 8.07
CA LYS A 288 62.33 -27.06 7.64
C LYS A 288 63.68 -26.69 7.06
#